data_AF-A0A1Y5FHB2-F1
#
_entry.id   AF-A0A1Y5FHB2-F1
#
_cell.length_a   1.000
_cell.length_b   1.000
_cell.length_c   1.000
_cell.angle_alpha   90.00
_cell.angle_beta   90.00
_cell.angle_gamma   90.00
#
_symmetry.space_group_name_H-M   'P 1'
#
loop_
_entity.id
_entity.type
_entity.pdbx_description
1 polymer ?
#
loop_
_entity_poly.entity_id
_entity_poly.type
_entity_poly.pdbx_seq_one_letter_code
_entity_poly.pdbx_strand_id
1 'polypeptide(L)'
;MSFEIECLGCGALSSPSTGACPYCKSIMAPSKKITKESPQITSFKKYYSNAKLPEALYMGKKLWDENAKVKESPAFLTVFSKVLFETEAYPSLLNSVLAQSMFLQKPVPELMEIKEIVQARPLLEKGKNDLGEVQLKIILKRNTRSAYAHFTLGTHFYYVDKDVRGAILHLEETVKHHPNFLRAWGCLGSIYKSLGKTHLSSRAFKQAMKLETDLKMKKFFKAQI
;
A
#
# COMPACT_ATOMS: atom_id res chain seq x y z
N MET A 1 36.94 -12.96 6.41
CA MET A 1 35.67 -12.79 5.68
C MET A 1 34.59 -13.46 6.48
N SER A 2 33.64 -12.70 7.04
CA SER A 2 32.50 -13.26 7.78
C SER A 2 31.43 -13.70 6.76
N PHE A 3 31.23 -15.01 6.64
CA PHE A 3 30.11 -15.56 5.87
C PHE A 3 28.86 -15.53 6.75
N GLU A 4 27.92 -14.65 6.45
CA GLU A 4 26.59 -14.70 7.08
C GLU A 4 25.84 -15.94 6.56
N ILE A 5 25.36 -16.79 7.46
CA ILE A 5 24.61 -18.00 7.13
C ILE A 5 23.14 -17.76 7.52
N GLU A 6 22.20 -18.12 6.64
CA GLU A 6 20.76 -17.98 6.86
C GLU A 6 20.11 -19.36 6.99
N CYS A 7 19.17 -19.50 7.92
CA CYS A 7 18.32 -20.69 8.01
C CYS A 7 17.33 -20.77 6.85
N LEU A 8 17.31 -21.89 6.12
CA LEU A 8 16.38 -22.11 5.01
C LEU A 8 14.91 -22.23 5.45
N GLY A 9 14.66 -22.64 6.69
CA GLY A 9 13.31 -22.80 7.23
C GLY A 9 12.69 -21.51 7.74
N CYS A 10 13.39 -20.79 8.63
CA CYS A 10 12.83 -19.62 9.33
C CYS A 10 13.52 -18.28 9.00
N GLY A 11 14.59 -18.27 8.20
CA GLY A 11 15.31 -17.04 7.81
C GLY A 11 16.19 -16.43 8.92
N ALA A 12 16.41 -17.14 10.04
CA ALA A 12 17.28 -16.65 11.10
C ALA A 12 18.75 -16.58 10.64
N LEU A 13 19.42 -15.47 10.96
CA LEU A 13 20.85 -15.28 10.74
C LEU A 13 21.63 -15.85 11.93
N SER A 14 22.73 -16.57 11.67
CA SER A 14 23.64 -17.01 12.74
C SER A 14 25.11 -16.92 12.34
N SER A 15 25.97 -16.99 13.35
CA SER A 15 27.40 -17.23 13.16
C SER A 15 27.68 -18.62 12.57
N PRO A 16 28.85 -18.86 11.96
CA PRO A 16 29.17 -20.07 11.19
C PRO A 16 29.20 -21.40 11.98
N SER A 17 28.99 -21.34 13.30
CA SER A 17 29.31 -22.43 14.22
C SER A 17 28.31 -23.58 14.24
N THR A 18 27.10 -23.42 13.68
CA THR A 18 26.06 -24.47 13.70
C THR A 18 25.46 -24.69 12.31
N GLY A 19 25.60 -25.91 11.76
CA GLY A 19 25.00 -26.29 10.48
C GLY A 19 23.46 -26.42 10.51
N ALA A 20 22.86 -26.39 11.70
CA ALA A 20 21.42 -26.43 11.92
C ALA A 20 20.96 -25.20 12.71
N CYS A 21 19.81 -24.64 12.34
CA CYS A 21 19.24 -23.46 12.95
C CYS A 21 18.78 -23.73 14.39
N PRO A 22 19.17 -22.93 15.38
CA PRO A 22 18.79 -23.14 16.77
C PRO A 22 17.29 -22.94 17.03
N TYR A 23 16.59 -22.23 16.15
CA TYR A 23 15.17 -21.91 16.32
C TYR A 23 14.23 -22.98 15.76
N CYS A 24 14.47 -23.43 14.52
CA CYS A 24 13.56 -24.33 13.81
C CYS A 24 14.22 -25.65 13.37
N LYS A 25 15.48 -25.90 13.77
CA LYS A 25 16.25 -27.11 13.45
C LYS A 25 16.47 -27.40 11.97
N SER A 26 16.10 -26.48 11.07
CA SER A 26 16.35 -26.59 9.64
C SER A 26 17.81 -26.31 9.29
N ILE A 27 18.27 -26.80 8.13
CA ILE A 27 19.65 -26.63 7.64
C ILE A 27 19.94 -25.14 7.40
N MET A 28 21.15 -24.73 7.79
CA MET A 28 21.67 -23.40 7.50
C MET A 28 22.47 -23.40 6.20
N ALA A 29 22.26 -22.40 5.35
CA ALA A 29 22.94 -22.26 4.07
C ALA A 29 23.61 -20.88 3.97
N PRO A 30 24.70 -20.73 3.19
CA PRO A 30 25.32 -19.43 2.98
C PRO A 30 24.26 -18.44 2.53
N SER A 31 24.14 -17.28 3.21
CA SER A 31 23.17 -16.28 2.79
C SER A 31 23.53 -15.92 1.35
N LYS A 32 22.60 -16.14 0.42
CA LYS A 32 22.75 -15.60 -0.92
C LYS A 32 22.88 -14.10 -0.70
N LYS A 33 24.08 -13.55 -0.94
CA LYS A 33 24.42 -12.13 -0.87
C LYS A 33 23.14 -11.31 -0.97
N ILE A 34 22.78 -10.59 0.09
CA ILE A 34 21.80 -9.50 -0.01
C ILE A 34 22.27 -8.68 -1.20
N THR A 35 21.63 -8.88 -2.36
CA THR A 35 21.98 -8.16 -3.57
C THR A 35 21.64 -6.73 -3.23
N LYS A 36 22.69 -5.93 -2.99
CA LYS A 36 22.60 -4.50 -2.70
C LYS A 36 21.52 -3.94 -3.63
N GLU A 37 20.41 -3.48 -3.06
CA GLU A 37 19.26 -3.06 -3.85
C GLU A 37 19.72 -2.08 -4.92
N SER A 38 19.24 -2.27 -6.15
CA SER A 38 19.64 -1.40 -7.26
C SER A 38 19.45 0.07 -6.84
N PRO A 39 20.42 0.97 -7.09
CA PRO A 39 20.28 2.39 -6.78
C PRO A 39 18.98 3.01 -7.31
N GLN A 40 18.46 2.48 -8.41
CA GLN A 40 17.19 2.87 -9.01
C GLN A 40 15.99 2.50 -8.14
N ILE A 41 15.97 1.29 -7.54
CA ILE A 41 14.91 0.86 -6.61
C ILE A 41 14.94 1.72 -5.35
N THR A 42 16.13 2.00 -4.82
CA THR A 42 16.30 2.87 -3.64
C THR A 42 15.76 4.28 -3.92
N SER A 43 16.09 4.83 -5.09
CA SER A 43 15.61 6.14 -5.53
C SER A 43 14.09 6.15 -5.71
N PHE A 44 13.53 5.13 -6.34
CA PHE A 44 12.09 4.92 -6.49
C PHE A 44 11.36 4.88 -5.15
N LYS A 45 11.84 4.08 -4.19
CA LYS A 45 11.29 4.03 -2.82
C LYS A 45 11.30 5.39 -2.14
N LYS A 46 12.35 6.18 -2.37
CA LYS A 46 12.49 7.52 -1.80
C LYS A 46 11.45 8.50 -2.37
N TYR A 47 11.04 8.38 -3.63
CA TYR A 47 9.94 9.18 -4.16
C TYR A 47 8.63 8.87 -3.42
N TYR A 48 8.32 7.58 -3.24
CA TYR A 48 7.12 7.17 -2.52
C TYR A 48 7.16 7.60 -1.04
N SER A 49 8.28 7.39 -0.33
CA SER A 49 8.40 7.77 1.09
C SER A 49 8.23 9.28 1.33
N ASN A 50 8.61 10.10 0.34
CA ASN A 50 8.49 11.55 0.39
C ASN A 50 7.15 12.06 -0.17
N ALA A 51 6.14 11.19 -0.32
CA ALA A 51 4.81 11.49 -0.85
C ALA A 51 4.82 12.08 -2.28
N LYS A 52 5.88 11.84 -3.06
CA LYS A 52 6.00 12.25 -4.47
C LYS A 52 5.38 11.20 -5.38
N LEU A 53 4.06 11.05 -5.31
CA LEU A 53 3.32 9.98 -6.00
C LEU A 53 3.46 10.02 -7.53
N PRO A 54 3.41 11.17 -8.22
CA PRO A 54 3.57 11.20 -9.68
C PRO A 54 4.97 10.76 -10.14
N GLU A 55 6.02 11.22 -9.47
CA GLU A 55 7.40 10.80 -9.76
C GLU A 55 7.61 9.32 -9.44
N ALA A 56 7.04 8.83 -8.33
CA ALA A 56 7.05 7.41 -8.00
C ALA A 56 6.34 6.58 -9.07
N LEU A 57 5.18 7.02 -9.56
CA LEU A 57 4.43 6.33 -10.62
C LEU A 57 5.23 6.27 -11.92
N TYR A 58 5.80 7.39 -12.34
CA TYR A 58 6.63 7.46 -13.55
C TYR A 58 7.84 6.53 -13.45
N MET A 59 8.62 6.64 -12.37
CA MET A 59 9.82 5.83 -12.16
C MET A 59 9.48 4.35 -12.01
N GLY A 60 8.42 4.01 -11.28
CA GLY A 60 7.95 2.65 -11.10
C GLY A 60 7.56 2.00 -12.42
N LYS A 61 6.80 2.71 -13.26
CA LYS A 61 6.41 2.22 -14.60
C LYS A 61 7.64 2.02 -15.49
N LYS A 62 8.54 3.00 -15.54
CA LYS A 62 9.78 2.89 -16.32
C LYS A 62 10.59 1.66 -15.91
N LEU A 63 10.77 1.44 -14.60
CA LEU A 63 11.50 0.27 -14.09
C LEU A 63 10.79 -1.04 -14.42
N TRP A 64 9.46 -1.08 -14.33
CA TRP A 64 8.67 -2.26 -14.67
C TRP A 64 8.81 -2.66 -16.15
N ASP A 65 8.84 -1.68 -17.05
CA ASP A 65 8.93 -1.89 -18.49
C ASP A 65 10.35 -2.27 -18.92
N GLU A 66 11.38 -1.60 -18.38
CA GLU A 66 12.76 -1.71 -18.86
C GLU A 66 13.61 -2.78 -18.14
N ASN A 67 13.22 -3.23 -16.95
CA ASN A 67 14.09 -4.08 -16.12
C ASN A 67 13.39 -5.36 -15.63
N ALA A 68 13.64 -6.49 -16.31
CA ALA A 68 13.07 -7.78 -15.92
C ALA A 68 13.40 -8.18 -14.46
N LYS A 69 14.58 -7.80 -13.93
CA LYS A 69 15.00 -8.17 -12.57
C LYS A 69 14.17 -7.49 -11.48
N VAL A 70 13.57 -6.31 -11.74
CA VAL A 70 12.73 -5.67 -10.70
C VAL A 70 11.43 -6.44 -10.46
N LYS A 71 11.00 -7.26 -11.42
CA LYS A 71 9.82 -8.14 -11.31
C LYS A 71 10.04 -9.30 -10.35
N GLU A 72 11.29 -9.57 -9.97
CA GLU A 72 11.66 -10.56 -8.96
C GLU A 72 11.94 -9.91 -7.59
N SER A 73 11.89 -8.58 -7.49
CA SER A 73 12.20 -7.86 -6.26
C SER A 73 10.94 -7.64 -5.42
N PRO A 74 10.83 -8.30 -4.23
CA PRO A 74 9.69 -8.10 -3.33
C PRO A 74 9.50 -6.64 -2.94
N ALA A 75 10.62 -5.97 -2.67
CA ALA A 75 10.70 -4.57 -2.30
C ALA A 75 10.13 -3.63 -3.38
N PHE A 76 10.51 -3.85 -4.64
CA PHE A 76 10.00 -3.07 -5.75
C PHE A 76 8.50 -3.32 -5.95
N LEU A 77 8.09 -4.59 -6.05
CA LEU A 77 6.68 -4.96 -6.27
C LEU A 77 5.78 -4.38 -5.19
N THR A 78 6.20 -4.43 -3.93
CA THR A 78 5.45 -3.91 -2.77
C THR A 78 5.23 -2.40 -2.89
N VAL A 79 6.27 -1.63 -3.20
CA VAL A 79 6.10 -0.17 -3.30
C VAL A 79 5.35 0.20 -4.58
N PHE A 80 5.57 -0.52 -5.68
CA PHE A 80 4.90 -0.22 -6.94
C PHE A 80 3.41 -0.56 -6.89
N SER A 81 3.01 -1.65 -6.25
CA SER A 81 1.59 -1.96 -6.03
C SER A 81 0.90 -0.88 -5.19
N LYS A 82 1.56 -0.35 -4.14
CA LYS A 82 1.04 0.76 -3.34
C LYS A 82 0.86 2.04 -4.16
N VAL A 83 1.86 2.40 -4.96
CA VAL A 83 1.79 3.55 -5.85
C VAL A 83 0.63 3.41 -6.83
N LEU A 84 0.49 2.27 -7.50
CA LEU A 84 -0.60 2.00 -8.44
C LEU A 84 -1.97 2.01 -7.74
N PHE A 85 -2.07 1.47 -6.52
CA PHE A 85 -3.28 1.48 -5.73
C PHE A 85 -3.70 2.90 -5.34
N GLU A 86 -2.79 3.71 -4.81
CA GLU A 86 -3.08 5.08 -4.34
C GLU A 86 -3.38 6.04 -5.48
N THR A 87 -2.72 5.86 -6.63
CA THR A 87 -2.97 6.67 -7.82
C THR A 87 -4.18 6.19 -8.62
N GLU A 88 -4.68 4.97 -8.36
CA GLU A 88 -5.60 4.23 -9.24
C GLU A 88 -5.17 4.19 -10.71
N ALA A 89 -3.86 4.34 -10.96
CA ALA A 89 -3.31 4.29 -12.29
C ALA A 89 -3.24 2.84 -12.78
N TYR A 90 -3.62 2.63 -14.04
CA TYR A 90 -3.46 1.36 -14.76
C TYR A 90 -3.94 0.12 -13.98
N PRO A 91 -5.27 -0.07 -13.74
CA PRO A 91 -5.78 -1.21 -12.98
C PRO A 91 -5.28 -2.57 -13.47
N SER A 92 -5.16 -2.76 -14.78
CA SER A 92 -4.59 -3.96 -15.38
C SER A 92 -3.12 -4.17 -15.01
N LEU A 93 -2.33 -3.09 -14.93
CA LEU A 93 -0.93 -3.16 -14.51
C LEU A 93 -0.82 -3.51 -13.02
N LEU A 94 -1.68 -2.96 -12.16
CA LEU A 94 -1.74 -3.35 -10.75
C LEU A 94 -1.99 -4.86 -10.62
N ASN A 95 -2.95 -5.40 -11.37
CA ASN A 95 -3.20 -6.84 -11.40
C ASN A 95 -1.99 -7.63 -11.91
N SER A 96 -1.28 -7.15 -12.94
CA SER A 96 -0.05 -7.78 -13.43
C SER A 96 1.08 -7.78 -12.40
N VAL A 97 1.27 -6.68 -11.67
CA VAL A 97 2.26 -6.56 -10.59
C VAL A 97 1.93 -7.51 -9.44
N LEU A 98 0.66 -7.59 -9.05
CA LEU A 98 0.20 -8.50 -8.00
C LEU A 98 0.26 -9.97 -8.45
N ALA A 99 -0.02 -10.26 -9.72
CA ALA A 99 0.16 -11.59 -10.29
C ALA A 99 1.64 -12.00 -10.27
N GLN A 100 2.53 -11.08 -10.63
CA GLN A 100 3.97 -11.30 -10.61
C GLN A 100 4.48 -11.66 -9.20
N SER A 101 3.88 -11.08 -8.16
CA SER A 101 4.26 -11.38 -6.77
C SER A 101 4.08 -12.86 -6.38
N MET A 102 3.26 -13.62 -7.11
CA MET A 102 3.04 -15.05 -6.86
C MET A 102 4.22 -15.92 -7.29
N PHE A 103 5.11 -15.41 -8.16
CA PHE A 103 6.31 -16.10 -8.60
C PHE A 103 7.52 -15.84 -7.68
N LEU A 104 7.34 -15.05 -6.62
CA LEU A 104 8.40 -14.85 -5.63
C LEU A 104 8.63 -16.13 -4.83
N GLN A 105 9.89 -16.38 -4.48
CA GLN A 105 10.28 -17.57 -3.69
C GLN A 105 9.56 -17.66 -2.35
N LYS A 106 9.28 -16.52 -1.72
CA LYS A 106 8.59 -16.43 -0.44
C LYS A 106 7.36 -15.54 -0.55
N PRO A 107 6.22 -15.95 0.05
CA PRO A 107 5.02 -15.12 0.10
C PRO A 107 5.31 -13.81 0.86
N VAL A 108 4.95 -12.68 0.25
CA VAL A 108 5.03 -11.35 0.89
C VAL A 108 3.64 -10.98 1.43
N PRO A 109 3.42 -10.99 2.75
CA PRO A 109 2.09 -10.78 3.33
C PRO A 109 1.40 -9.50 2.88
N GLU A 110 2.16 -8.41 2.73
CA GLU A 110 1.63 -7.11 2.31
C GLU A 110 1.14 -7.11 0.85
N LEU A 111 1.82 -7.82 -0.06
CA LEU A 111 1.36 -7.97 -1.45
C LEU A 111 0.11 -8.85 -1.54
N MET A 112 0.05 -9.91 -0.71
CA MET A 112 -1.14 -10.75 -0.56
C MET A 112 -2.33 -9.94 -0.07
N GLU A 113 -2.15 -9.12 0.96
CA GLU A 113 -3.20 -8.25 1.49
C GLU A 113 -3.71 -7.28 0.42
N ILE A 114 -2.82 -6.57 -0.29
CA ILE A 114 -3.21 -5.66 -1.38
C ILE A 114 -3.98 -6.41 -2.47
N LYS A 115 -3.55 -7.64 -2.81
CA LYS A 115 -4.26 -8.49 -3.78
C LYS A 115 -5.66 -8.85 -3.30
N GLU A 116 -5.81 -9.31 -2.05
CA GLU A 116 -7.11 -9.63 -1.47
C GLU A 116 -8.04 -8.40 -1.48
N ILE A 117 -7.53 -7.21 -1.16
CA ILE A 117 -8.29 -5.95 -1.21
C ILE A 117 -8.73 -5.64 -2.65
N VAL A 118 -7.82 -5.74 -3.62
CA VAL A 118 -8.13 -5.48 -5.04
C VAL A 118 -9.19 -6.46 -5.57
N GLN A 119 -9.15 -7.72 -5.14
CA GLN A 119 -10.14 -8.73 -5.49
C GLN A 119 -11.51 -8.49 -4.81
N ALA A 120 -11.52 -7.90 -3.61
CA ALA A 120 -12.75 -7.55 -2.92
C ALA A 120 -13.49 -6.36 -3.56
N ARG A 121 -12.77 -5.40 -4.16
CA ARG A 121 -13.35 -4.19 -4.79
C ARG A 121 -14.52 -4.44 -5.75
N PRO A 122 -14.43 -5.34 -6.75
CA PRO A 122 -15.54 -5.61 -7.67
C PRO A 122 -16.72 -6.34 -7.02
N LEU A 123 -16.56 -6.89 -5.81
CA LEU A 123 -17.62 -7.56 -5.06
C LEU A 123 -18.39 -6.61 -4.14
N LEU A 124 -17.98 -5.33 -4.10
CA LEU A 124 -18.64 -4.30 -3.30
C LEU A 124 -19.97 -3.91 -3.94
N GLU A 125 -21.05 -4.15 -3.21
CA GLU A 125 -22.42 -3.96 -3.65
C GLU A 125 -23.27 -3.42 -2.51
N LYS A 126 -24.22 -2.56 -2.85
CA LYS A 126 -25.12 -2.01 -1.82
C LYS A 126 -25.97 -3.11 -1.21
N GLY A 127 -25.90 -3.29 0.11
CA GLY A 127 -26.85 -4.15 0.82
C GLY A 127 -26.26 -4.90 2.01
N LYS A 128 -27.11 -5.64 2.72
CA LYS A 128 -26.74 -6.34 3.96
C LYS A 128 -25.79 -7.54 3.76
N ASN A 129 -25.64 -8.01 2.52
CA ASN A 129 -24.83 -9.18 2.17
C ASN A 129 -23.67 -8.80 1.22
N ASP A 130 -23.09 -7.61 1.39
CA ASP A 130 -21.93 -7.19 0.60
C ASP A 130 -20.74 -8.13 0.86
N LEU A 131 -20.41 -8.96 -0.13
CA LEU A 131 -19.30 -9.92 -0.06
C LEU A 131 -17.95 -9.21 -0.01
N GLY A 132 -17.80 -8.10 -0.74
CA GLY A 132 -16.60 -7.27 -0.70
C GLY A 132 -16.37 -6.66 0.68
N GLU A 133 -17.42 -6.15 1.32
CA GLU A 133 -17.37 -5.62 2.68
C GLU A 133 -16.98 -6.70 3.70
N VAL A 134 -17.59 -7.89 3.59
CA VAL A 134 -17.26 -9.06 4.42
C VAL A 134 -15.79 -9.44 4.25
N GLN A 135 -15.29 -9.50 3.01
CA GLN A 135 -13.89 -9.83 2.74
C GLN A 135 -12.94 -8.77 3.31
N LEU A 136 -13.22 -7.48 3.13
CA LEU A 136 -12.43 -6.40 3.71
C LEU A 136 -12.43 -6.43 5.25
N LYS A 137 -13.56 -6.78 5.88
CA LYS A 137 -13.63 -6.99 7.33
C LYS A 137 -12.79 -8.17 7.81
N ILE A 138 -12.70 -9.25 7.03
CA ILE A 138 -11.80 -10.38 7.35
C ILE A 138 -10.34 -9.94 7.26
N ILE A 139 -9.97 -9.15 6.25
CA ILE A 139 -8.64 -8.56 6.13
C ILE A 139 -8.33 -7.69 7.35
N LEU A 140 -9.27 -6.84 7.77
CA LEU A 140 -9.10 -5.99 8.95
C LEU A 140 -9.04 -6.77 10.27
N LYS A 141 -9.65 -7.96 10.37
CA LYS A 141 -9.45 -8.85 11.54
C LYS A 141 -8.02 -9.37 11.62
N ARG A 142 -7.37 -9.63 10.48
CA ARG A 142 -5.97 -10.07 10.41
C ARG A 142 -5.01 -8.90 10.61
N ASN A 143 -5.31 -7.75 10.00
CA ASN A 143 -4.52 -6.54 10.08
C ASN A 143 -5.43 -5.33 10.32
N THR A 144 -5.63 -5.00 11.60
CA THR A 144 -6.50 -3.89 12.02
C THR A 144 -5.95 -2.52 11.63
N ARG A 145 -4.73 -2.44 11.09
CA ARG A 145 -4.05 -1.19 10.71
C ARG A 145 -3.93 -1.06 9.19
N SER A 146 -4.60 -1.91 8.42
CA SER A 146 -4.55 -1.84 6.95
C SER A 146 -5.21 -0.57 6.45
N ALA A 147 -4.39 0.44 6.13
CA ALA A 147 -4.87 1.70 5.57
C ALA A 147 -5.60 1.49 4.23
N TYR A 148 -5.19 0.51 3.42
CA TYR A 148 -5.82 0.22 2.13
C TYR A 148 -7.21 -0.42 2.29
N ALA A 149 -7.38 -1.34 3.25
CA ALA A 149 -8.68 -1.93 3.52
C ALA A 149 -9.64 -0.90 4.13
N HIS A 150 -9.15 -0.09 5.08
CA HIS A 150 -9.90 1.03 5.63
C HIS A 150 -10.30 2.05 4.55
N PHE A 151 -9.38 2.44 3.65
CA PHE A 151 -9.71 3.35 2.57
C PHE A 151 -10.80 2.80 1.65
N THR A 152 -10.69 1.51 1.30
CA THR A 152 -11.65 0.85 0.41
C THR A 152 -13.03 0.78 1.06
N LEU A 153 -13.14 0.40 2.34
CA LEU A 153 -14.41 0.44 3.07
C LEU A 153 -14.95 1.87 3.25
N GLY A 154 -14.09 2.82 3.59
CA GLY A 154 -14.49 4.21 3.80
C GLY A 154 -15.08 4.86 2.54
N THR A 155 -14.46 4.63 1.40
CA THR A 155 -14.99 5.09 0.10
C THR A 155 -16.27 4.34 -0.29
N HIS A 156 -16.34 3.03 -0.05
CA HIS A 156 -17.55 2.25 -0.28
C HIS A 156 -18.74 2.75 0.54
N PHE A 157 -18.57 2.93 1.86
CA PHE A 157 -19.62 3.46 2.73
C PHE A 157 -20.08 4.86 2.30
N TYR A 158 -19.16 5.69 1.82
CA TYR A 158 -19.54 7.02 1.34
C TYR A 158 -20.31 6.99 0.01
N TYR A 159 -19.80 6.27 -0.98
CA TYR A 159 -20.33 6.34 -2.35
C TYR A 159 -21.49 5.38 -2.60
N VAL A 160 -21.48 4.20 -1.97
CA VAL A 160 -22.44 3.11 -2.23
C VAL A 160 -23.54 3.10 -1.17
N ASP A 161 -23.18 2.93 0.11
CA ASP A 161 -24.16 2.80 1.19
C ASP A 161 -24.73 4.13 1.67
N LYS A 162 -24.03 5.23 1.38
CA LYS A 162 -24.33 6.57 1.91
C LYS A 162 -24.25 6.64 3.44
N ASP A 163 -23.52 5.73 4.07
CA ASP A 163 -23.17 5.81 5.48
C ASP A 163 -21.99 6.76 5.68
N VAL A 164 -22.32 8.03 5.89
CA VAL A 164 -21.33 9.08 6.12
C VAL A 164 -20.54 8.85 7.41
N ARG A 165 -21.14 8.25 8.46
CA ARG A 165 -20.45 8.03 9.74
C ARG A 165 -19.42 6.92 9.62
N GLY A 166 -19.82 5.79 9.04
CA GLY A 166 -18.90 4.69 8.73
C GLY A 166 -17.77 5.12 7.80
N ALA A 167 -18.09 5.92 6.78
CA ALA A 167 -17.09 6.47 5.87
C ALA A 167 -16.01 7.28 6.60
N ILE A 168 -16.42 8.22 7.47
CA ILE A 168 -15.49 9.03 8.25
C ILE A 168 -14.61 8.14 9.14
N LEU A 169 -15.19 7.20 9.87
CA LEU A 169 -14.46 6.31 10.78
C LEU A 169 -13.32 5.58 10.05
N HIS A 170 -13.62 4.96 8.91
CA HIS A 170 -12.61 4.23 8.16
C HIS A 170 -11.60 5.14 7.43
N LEU A 171 -12.02 6.31 6.93
CA LEU A 171 -11.10 7.25 6.33
C LEU A 171 -10.16 7.89 7.37
N GLU A 172 -10.61 8.09 8.61
CA GLU A 172 -9.76 8.55 9.73
C GLU A 172 -8.72 7.50 10.12
N GLU A 173 -9.11 6.22 10.22
CA GLU A 173 -8.14 5.13 10.44
C GLU A 173 -7.14 5.01 9.27
N THR A 174 -7.58 5.31 8.03
CA THR A 174 -6.68 5.36 6.87
C THR A 174 -5.57 6.39 7.07
N VAL A 175 -5.92 7.64 7.38
CA VAL A 175 -4.92 8.72 7.52
C VAL A 175 -4.12 8.63 8.82
N LYS A 176 -4.64 7.94 9.83
CA LYS A 176 -3.92 7.63 11.07
C LYS A 176 -2.79 6.63 10.84
N HIS A 177 -3.04 5.60 10.03
CA HIS A 177 -2.06 4.56 9.74
C HIS A 177 -1.19 4.86 8.51
N HIS A 178 -1.69 5.67 7.58
CA HIS A 178 -0.93 6.18 6.43
C HIS A 178 -1.18 7.69 6.24
N PRO A 179 -0.45 8.54 6.99
CA PRO A 179 -0.65 9.99 6.94
C PRO A 179 -0.42 10.63 5.57
N ASN A 180 0.34 9.95 4.70
CA ASN A 180 0.64 10.43 3.35
C ASN A 180 -0.38 9.96 2.30
N PHE A 181 -1.51 9.38 2.71
CA PHE A 181 -2.59 8.97 1.81
C PHE A 181 -3.40 10.19 1.34
N LEU A 182 -2.94 10.84 0.27
CA LEU A 182 -3.51 12.08 -0.28
C LEU A 182 -5.03 11.99 -0.49
N ARG A 183 -5.50 10.91 -1.13
CA ARG A 183 -6.92 10.74 -1.45
C ARG A 183 -7.80 10.61 -0.22
N ALA A 184 -7.33 9.94 0.84
CA ALA A 184 -8.09 9.82 2.08
C ALA A 184 -8.33 11.18 2.72
N TRP A 185 -7.31 12.06 2.73
CA TRP A 185 -7.47 13.46 3.15
C TRP A 185 -8.45 14.23 2.26
N GLY A 186 -8.40 14.04 0.94
CA GLY A 186 -9.35 14.65 0.01
C GLY A 186 -10.80 14.21 0.25
N CYS A 187 -11.02 12.92 0.51
CA CYS A 187 -12.32 12.36 0.86
C CYS A 187 -12.82 12.93 2.20
N LEU A 188 -11.99 12.91 3.25
CA LEU A 188 -12.35 13.51 4.55
C LEU A 188 -12.71 14.98 4.42
N GLY A 189 -11.92 15.77 3.67
CA GLY A 189 -12.20 17.18 3.42
C GLY A 189 -13.56 17.38 2.76
N SER A 190 -13.85 16.61 1.72
CA SER A 190 -15.11 16.68 0.98
C SER A 190 -16.31 16.29 1.85
N ILE A 191 -16.18 15.23 2.64
CA ILE A 191 -17.22 14.77 3.57
C ILE A 191 -17.44 15.79 4.70
N TYR A 192 -16.38 16.31 5.30
CA TYR A 192 -16.52 17.31 6.35
C TYR A 192 -17.12 18.61 5.85
N LYS A 193 -16.82 18.99 4.60
CA LYS A 193 -17.44 20.14 3.94
C LYS A 193 -18.94 19.94 3.77
N SER A 194 -19.38 18.77 3.27
CA SER A 194 -20.81 18.49 3.07
C SER A 194 -21.59 18.43 4.39
N LEU A 195 -20.93 18.08 5.49
CA LEU A 195 -21.49 18.10 6.84
C LEU A 195 -21.44 19.49 7.52
N GLY A 196 -20.93 20.53 6.86
CA GLY A 196 -20.78 21.87 7.45
C GLY A 196 -19.69 21.96 8.53
N LYS A 197 -18.86 20.93 8.71
CA LYS A 197 -17.74 20.91 9.67
C LYS A 197 -16.52 21.64 9.10
N THR A 198 -16.66 22.95 8.88
CA THR A 198 -15.69 23.80 8.16
C THR A 198 -14.27 23.69 8.70
N HIS A 199 -14.09 23.66 10.02
CA HIS A 199 -12.77 23.54 10.64
C HIS A 199 -12.06 22.20 10.29
N LEU A 200 -12.79 21.08 10.37
CA LEU A 200 -12.25 19.75 10.04
C LEU A 200 -11.99 19.61 8.53
N SER A 201 -12.90 20.14 7.72
CA SER A 201 -12.73 20.23 6.26
C SER A 201 -11.46 20.97 5.88
N SER A 202 -11.28 22.19 6.42
CA SER A 202 -10.10 23.02 6.18
C SER A 202 -8.81 22.30 6.58
N ARG A 203 -8.80 21.62 7.74
CA ARG A 203 -7.65 20.82 8.19
C ARG A 203 -7.33 19.69 7.19
N ALA A 204 -8.33 18.94 6.76
CA ALA A 204 -8.15 17.83 5.84
C ALA A 204 -7.65 18.29 4.46
N PHE A 205 -8.26 19.34 3.87
CA PHE A 205 -7.79 19.90 2.60
C PHE A 205 -6.39 20.50 2.68
N LYS A 206 -6.00 21.10 3.82
CA LYS A 206 -4.61 21.54 4.04
C LYS A 206 -3.62 20.38 4.02
N GLN A 207 -3.99 19.21 4.55
CA GLN A 207 -3.13 18.02 4.47
C GLN A 207 -3.05 17.48 3.04
N ALA A 208 -4.19 17.34 2.34
CA ALA A 208 -4.21 16.93 0.94
C ALA A 208 -3.34 17.86 0.06
N MET A 209 -3.44 19.18 0.25
CA MET A 209 -2.65 20.17 -0.49
C MET A 209 -1.14 20.08 -0.23
N LYS A 210 -0.71 19.67 0.97
CA LYS A 210 0.71 19.46 1.30
C LYS A 210 1.30 18.26 0.56
N LEU A 211 0.51 17.21 0.41
CA LEU A 211 0.90 15.96 -0.25
C LEU A 211 0.80 16.06 -1.78
N GLU A 212 -0.08 16.94 -2.27
CA GLU A 212 -0.25 17.17 -3.69
C GLU A 212 1.01 17.80 -4.29
N THR A 213 1.31 17.45 -5.54
CA THR A 213 2.39 18.05 -6.33
C THR A 213 1.85 18.79 -7.56
N ASP A 214 0.68 18.38 -8.07
CA ASP A 214 0.01 19.05 -9.18
C ASP A 214 -0.54 20.43 -8.78
N LEU A 215 -0.16 21.46 -9.54
CA LEU A 215 -0.54 22.83 -9.23
C LEU A 215 -2.04 23.10 -9.40
N LYS A 216 -2.72 22.42 -10.32
CA LYS A 216 -4.17 22.59 -10.52
C LYS A 216 -4.92 21.97 -9.33
N MET A 217 -4.52 20.78 -8.90
CA MET A 217 -5.09 20.12 -7.72
C MET A 217 -4.80 20.89 -6.43
N LYS A 218 -3.61 21.50 -6.27
CA LYS A 218 -3.35 22.43 -5.16
C LYS A 218 -4.30 23.61 -5.15
N LYS A 219 -4.52 24.25 -6.31
CA LYS A 219 -5.48 25.36 -6.43
C LYS A 219 -6.90 24.90 -6.09
N PHE A 220 -7.27 23.69 -6.53
CA PHE A 220 -8.55 23.09 -6.18
C PHE A 220 -8.70 22.96 -4.66
N PHE A 221 -7.75 22.33 -3.95
CA PHE A 221 -7.83 22.19 -2.49
C PHE A 221 -7.81 23.54 -1.76
N LYS A 222 -7.04 24.52 -2.26
CA LYS A 222 -7.01 25.88 -1.71
C LYS A 222 -8.37 26.56 -1.76
N ALA A 223 -9.15 26.35 -2.83
CA ALA A 223 -10.48 26.92 -2.97
C ALA A 223 -11.53 26.29 -2.03
N GLN A 224 -11.21 25.17 -1.37
CA GLN A 224 -12.12 24.48 -0.45
C GLN A 224 -11.89 24.86 1.03
N ILE A 225 -10.81 25.59 1.32
CA ILE A 225 -10.38 26.06 2.65
C ILE A 225 -11.00 27.41 2.97
#